data_AF-A0A433WDH3-F1
#
_entry.id   AF-A0A433WDH3-F1
#
_cell.length_a   1.000
_cell.length_b   1.000
_cell.length_c   1.000
_cell.angle_alpha   90.00
_cell.angle_beta   90.00
_cell.angle_gamma   90.00
#
_symmetry.space_group_name_H-M   'P 1'
#
loop_
_entity.id
_entity.type
_entity.pdbx_description
1 polymer ?
#
loop_
_entity_poly.entity_id
_entity_poly.type
_entity_poly.pdbx_seq_one_letter_code
_entity_poly.pdbx_strand_id
1 'polypeptide(L)'
;MEFKQYQIWIKQFLRNGKVISPGVTEYSNEIIKQNSQALIQIIQQHAENKEYRNLAALAELLRSGGFFYFDYIEEFASILEMMLLQAVKVFDEEEVFKDHNVLWLPHTLYDIIFHQIGFDEYPPSCFELYFELSKRVLDPYFMRHYESGNNWSYNQCLYFIDMADHKFAKKPEYFFKLWELIEPQIKNGSEFRWDDEYWPTTYKELISS
;
A
#
# COMPACT_ATOMS: atom_id res chain seq x y z
N MET A 1 -1.01 -28.59 4.28
CA MET A 1 -1.70 -28.57 2.97
C MET A 1 -0.66 -28.51 1.87
N GLU A 2 -0.75 -29.32 0.82
CA GLU A 2 0.23 -29.29 -0.28
C GLU A 2 0.08 -27.99 -1.11
N PHE A 3 1.20 -27.38 -1.53
CA PHE A 3 1.22 -26.12 -2.28
C PHE A 3 0.25 -26.08 -3.48
N LYS A 4 0.12 -27.20 -4.20
CA LYS A 4 -0.85 -27.33 -5.31
C LYS A 4 -2.31 -27.18 -4.86
N GLN A 5 -2.67 -27.70 -3.70
CA GLN A 5 -4.03 -27.54 -3.16
C GLN A 5 -4.30 -26.09 -2.76
N TYR A 6 -3.30 -25.41 -2.20
CA TYR A 6 -3.40 -23.99 -1.86
C TYR A 6 -3.51 -23.09 -3.12
N GLN A 7 -2.75 -23.39 -4.18
CA GLN A 7 -2.88 -22.70 -5.47
C GLN A 7 -4.25 -22.93 -6.12
N ILE A 8 -4.77 -24.17 -6.09
CA ILE A 8 -6.11 -24.49 -6.59
C ILE A 8 -7.16 -23.75 -5.77
N TRP A 9 -7.01 -23.73 -4.44
CA TRP A 9 -7.87 -23.00 -3.52
C TRP A 9 -7.85 -21.50 -3.86
N ILE A 10 -6.70 -20.81 -3.87
CA ILE A 10 -6.62 -19.38 -4.21
C ILE A 10 -7.21 -19.06 -5.59
N LYS A 11 -6.99 -19.89 -6.62
CA LYS A 11 -7.60 -19.69 -7.94
C LYS A 11 -9.13 -19.81 -7.93
N GLN A 12 -9.71 -20.52 -6.95
CA GLN A 12 -11.15 -20.57 -6.73
C GLN A 12 -11.67 -19.32 -5.98
N PHE A 13 -10.82 -18.65 -5.19
CA PHE A 13 -11.17 -17.43 -4.45
C PHE A 13 -10.91 -16.14 -5.21
N LEU A 14 -9.89 -16.10 -6.07
CA LEU A 14 -9.48 -14.93 -6.85
C LEU A 14 -9.74 -15.18 -8.33
N ARG A 15 -10.83 -14.61 -8.84
CA ARG A 15 -11.08 -14.56 -10.28
C ARG A 15 -11.32 -13.13 -10.70
N ASN A 16 -10.42 -12.59 -11.52
CA ASN A 16 -10.48 -11.22 -12.04
C ASN A 16 -10.58 -10.16 -10.93
N GLY A 17 -9.85 -10.31 -9.82
CA GLY A 17 -9.86 -9.33 -8.71
C GLY A 17 -11.12 -9.34 -7.83
N LYS A 18 -11.97 -10.38 -7.92
CA LYS A 18 -13.14 -10.54 -7.04
C LYS A 18 -12.97 -11.73 -6.11
N VAL A 19 -13.25 -11.52 -4.81
CA VAL A 19 -13.39 -12.57 -3.80
C VAL A 19 -14.79 -13.17 -3.92
N ILE A 20 -14.90 -14.48 -4.17
CA ILE A 20 -16.16 -15.10 -4.66
C ILE A 20 -17.02 -15.75 -3.56
N SER A 21 -16.66 -15.73 -2.26
CA SER A 21 -17.49 -16.40 -1.23
C SER A 21 -17.47 -15.78 0.18
N PRO A 22 -18.64 -15.43 0.77
CA PRO A 22 -18.75 -14.87 2.13
C PRO A 22 -18.61 -15.89 3.28
N GLY A 23 -18.67 -17.20 3.01
CA GLY A 23 -18.62 -18.25 4.05
C GLY A 23 -17.22 -18.83 4.32
N VAL A 24 -16.18 -18.26 3.70
CA VAL A 24 -14.82 -18.82 3.70
C VAL A 24 -13.81 -17.92 4.40
N THR A 25 -14.22 -16.76 4.91
CA THR A 25 -13.37 -15.88 5.73
C THR A 25 -12.78 -16.62 6.93
N GLU A 26 -13.54 -17.49 7.60
CA GLU A 26 -13.05 -18.31 8.73
C GLU A 26 -11.99 -19.34 8.30
N TYR A 27 -12.23 -20.10 7.23
CA TYR A 27 -11.24 -21.05 6.69
C TYR A 27 -10.02 -20.36 6.07
N SER A 28 -10.19 -19.19 5.45
CA SER A 28 -9.10 -18.41 4.89
C SER A 28 -8.12 -17.96 5.97
N ASN A 29 -8.62 -17.57 7.14
CA ASN A 29 -7.78 -17.17 8.25
C ASN A 29 -6.92 -18.32 8.76
N GLU A 30 -7.47 -19.52 8.95
CA GLU A 30 -6.68 -20.68 9.36
C GLU A 30 -5.66 -21.12 8.31
N ILE A 31 -6.03 -21.07 7.02
CA ILE A 31 -5.18 -21.52 5.93
C ILE A 31 -3.98 -20.57 5.71
N ILE A 32 -4.21 -19.25 5.75
CA ILE A 32 -3.12 -18.28 5.60
C ILE A 32 -2.22 -18.32 6.86
N LYS A 33 -2.80 -18.51 8.06
CA LYS A 33 -2.03 -18.70 9.32
C LYS A 33 -1.11 -19.92 9.28
N GLN A 34 -1.48 -20.97 8.56
CA GLN A 34 -0.75 -22.24 8.54
C GLN A 34 0.32 -22.33 7.43
N ASN A 35 0.41 -21.35 6.51
CA ASN A 35 1.35 -21.46 5.39
C ASN A 35 1.79 -20.11 4.77
N SER A 36 2.49 -19.29 5.56
CA SER A 36 3.13 -18.03 5.12
C SER A 36 4.00 -18.21 3.86
N GLN A 37 4.72 -19.32 3.78
CA GLN A 37 5.59 -19.67 2.63
C GLN A 37 4.80 -19.87 1.33
N ALA A 38 3.64 -20.52 1.39
CA ALA A 38 2.79 -20.68 0.21
C ALA A 38 2.17 -19.34 -0.23
N LEU A 39 1.82 -18.46 0.73
CA LEU A 39 1.35 -17.11 0.41
C LEU A 39 2.44 -16.29 -0.32
N ILE A 40 3.68 -16.32 0.18
CA ILE A 40 4.84 -15.69 -0.47
C ILE A 40 4.97 -16.15 -1.93
N GLN A 41 4.92 -17.46 -2.17
CA GLN A 41 5.04 -18.02 -3.52
C GLN A 41 3.90 -17.60 -4.45
N ILE A 42 2.68 -17.47 -3.93
CA ILE A 42 1.54 -17.00 -4.73
C ILE A 42 1.67 -15.52 -5.06
N ILE A 43 2.05 -14.68 -4.10
CA ILE A 43 2.31 -13.27 -4.33
C ILE A 43 3.40 -13.11 -5.38
N GLN A 44 4.51 -13.85 -5.24
CA GLN A 44 5.60 -13.84 -6.21
C GLN A 44 5.11 -14.22 -7.61
N GLN A 45 4.32 -15.29 -7.74
CA GLN A 45 3.78 -15.71 -9.05
C GLN A 45 2.88 -14.62 -9.69
N HIS A 46 2.00 -13.99 -8.92
CA HIS A 46 1.15 -12.92 -9.43
C HIS A 46 1.95 -11.66 -9.77
N ALA A 47 3.01 -11.36 -9.02
CA ALA A 47 3.95 -10.27 -9.31
C ALA A 47 4.71 -10.51 -10.62
N GLU A 48 5.25 -11.71 -10.83
CA GLU A 48 5.96 -12.09 -12.06
C GLU A 48 5.05 -12.01 -13.31
N ASN A 49 3.77 -12.37 -13.15
CA ASN A 49 2.77 -12.31 -14.22
C ASN A 49 2.10 -10.94 -14.37
N LYS A 50 2.44 -9.95 -13.54
CA LYS A 50 1.82 -8.62 -13.51
C LYS A 50 0.29 -8.67 -13.31
N GLU A 51 -0.20 -9.60 -12.50
CA GLU A 51 -1.62 -9.79 -12.23
C GLU A 51 -2.11 -8.87 -11.09
N TYR A 52 -2.01 -7.56 -11.30
CA TYR A 52 -2.20 -6.54 -10.25
C TYR A 52 -3.58 -6.56 -9.58
N ARG A 53 -4.65 -6.95 -10.28
CA ARG A 53 -5.98 -7.18 -9.69
C ARG A 53 -5.96 -8.28 -8.62
N ASN A 54 -5.21 -9.35 -8.87
CA ASN A 54 -5.11 -10.47 -7.92
C ASN A 54 -4.25 -10.05 -6.72
N LEU A 55 -3.18 -9.27 -6.96
CA LEU A 55 -2.39 -8.67 -5.88
C LEU A 55 -3.24 -7.73 -5.01
N ALA A 56 -4.07 -6.87 -5.59
CA ALA A 56 -4.97 -6.01 -4.83
C ALA A 56 -5.94 -6.82 -3.93
N ALA A 57 -6.50 -7.90 -4.47
CA ALA A 57 -7.38 -8.78 -3.70
C ALA A 57 -6.64 -9.56 -2.58
N LEU A 58 -5.39 -9.95 -2.82
CA LEU A 58 -4.52 -10.54 -1.78
C LEU A 58 -4.16 -9.53 -0.69
N ALA A 59 -3.92 -8.26 -1.04
CA ALA A 59 -3.70 -7.20 -0.06
C ALA A 59 -4.92 -7.04 0.85
N GLU A 60 -6.13 -7.05 0.28
CA GLU A 60 -7.37 -6.90 1.05
C GLU A 60 -7.63 -8.08 2.00
N LEU A 61 -7.26 -9.28 1.56
CA LEU A 61 -7.26 -10.48 2.40
C LEU A 61 -6.30 -10.34 3.59
N LEU A 62 -5.09 -9.82 3.37
CA LEU A 62 -4.11 -9.56 4.43
C LEU A 62 -4.64 -8.52 5.43
N ARG A 63 -5.19 -7.41 4.93
CA ARG A 63 -5.76 -6.33 5.74
C ARG A 63 -6.88 -6.83 6.66
N SER A 64 -7.83 -7.58 6.10
CA SER A 64 -8.97 -8.13 6.85
C SER A 64 -8.55 -9.16 7.90
N GLY A 65 -7.42 -9.81 7.69
CA GLY A 65 -6.93 -10.89 8.52
C GLY A 65 -6.41 -10.44 9.87
N GLY A 66 -5.90 -9.21 10.07
CA GLY A 66 -5.49 -8.72 11.40
C GLY A 66 -4.39 -9.51 12.15
N PHE A 67 -3.89 -10.62 11.59
CA PHE A 67 -3.23 -11.70 12.36
C PHE A 67 -1.73 -11.91 12.05
N PHE A 68 -1.16 -11.38 10.98
CA PHE A 68 0.24 -11.68 10.57
C PHE A 68 1.31 -10.89 11.34
N TYR A 69 0.91 -9.98 12.21
CA TYR A 69 1.71 -8.78 12.45
C TYR A 69 2.67 -8.88 13.64
N PHE A 70 2.43 -9.78 14.60
CA PHE A 70 3.31 -9.99 15.77
C PHE A 70 4.01 -11.35 15.77
N ASP A 71 3.35 -12.39 15.25
CA ASP A 71 3.85 -13.76 15.32
C ASP A 71 4.73 -14.14 14.10
N TYR A 72 4.71 -13.36 13.01
CA TYR A 72 5.37 -13.68 11.73
C TYR A 72 5.99 -12.45 11.05
N ILE A 73 6.70 -11.60 11.81
CA ILE A 73 7.29 -10.34 11.33
C ILE A 73 8.20 -10.58 10.11
N GLU A 74 9.01 -11.64 10.08
CA GLU A 74 9.95 -11.91 8.99
C GLU A 74 9.25 -12.24 7.66
N GLU A 75 8.26 -13.15 7.68
CA GLU A 75 7.50 -13.48 6.47
C GLU A 75 6.60 -12.33 6.04
N PHE A 76 6.01 -11.62 7.01
CA PHE A 76 5.19 -10.47 6.69
C PHE A 76 6.03 -9.31 6.12
N ALA A 77 7.24 -9.09 6.62
CA ALA A 77 8.18 -8.15 6.03
C ALA A 77 8.49 -8.49 4.57
N SER A 78 8.76 -9.77 4.27
CA SER A 78 9.01 -10.24 2.91
C SER A 78 7.79 -10.01 1.99
N ILE A 79 6.59 -10.27 2.51
CA ILE A 79 5.33 -10.03 1.81
C ILE A 79 5.14 -8.53 1.55
N LEU A 80 5.31 -7.69 2.58
CA LEU A 80 5.13 -6.25 2.49
C LEU A 80 6.10 -5.64 1.47
N GLU A 81 7.38 -6.04 1.51
CA GLU A 81 8.40 -5.59 0.56
C GLU A 81 8.01 -5.91 -0.89
N MET A 82 7.61 -7.16 -1.17
CA MET A 82 7.16 -7.56 -2.52
C MET A 82 5.94 -6.76 -2.97
N MET A 83 4.95 -6.58 -2.09
CA MET A 83 3.70 -5.90 -2.41
C MET A 83 3.91 -4.40 -2.64
N LEU A 84 4.76 -3.76 -1.82
CA LEU A 84 5.17 -2.37 -2.02
C LEU A 84 5.91 -2.17 -3.34
N LEU A 85 6.84 -3.08 -3.69
CA LEU A 85 7.51 -3.04 -4.98
C LEU A 85 6.51 -3.10 -6.14
N GLN A 86 5.51 -3.98 -6.07
CA GLN A 86 4.46 -4.03 -7.10
C GLN A 86 3.60 -2.78 -7.10
N ALA A 87 3.27 -2.23 -5.92
CA ALA A 87 2.51 -0.99 -5.81
C ALA A 87 3.25 0.20 -6.44
N VAL A 88 4.57 0.28 -6.33
CA VAL A 88 5.35 1.29 -7.08
C VAL A 88 5.24 1.03 -8.59
N LYS A 89 5.41 -0.23 -9.02
CA LYS A 89 5.35 -0.59 -10.45
C LYS A 89 4.02 -0.28 -11.12
N VAL A 90 2.89 -0.35 -10.42
CA VAL A 90 1.59 -0.03 -11.05
C VAL A 90 1.49 1.44 -11.47
N PHE A 91 2.23 2.33 -10.81
CA PHE A 91 2.38 3.72 -11.24
C PHE A 91 3.43 3.82 -12.36
N ASP A 92 4.60 3.20 -12.22
CA ASP A 92 5.66 3.27 -13.24
C ASP A 92 5.24 2.76 -14.61
N GLU A 93 4.41 1.72 -14.64
CA GLU A 93 3.88 1.13 -15.86
C GLU A 93 2.52 1.71 -16.28
N GLU A 94 2.03 2.70 -15.54
CA GLU A 94 0.76 3.40 -15.79
C GLU A 94 -0.47 2.46 -15.85
N GLU A 95 -0.36 1.28 -15.25
CA GLU A 95 -1.42 0.25 -15.23
C GLU A 95 -2.68 0.72 -14.50
N VAL A 96 -2.50 1.61 -13.51
CA VAL A 96 -3.60 2.28 -12.80
C VAL A 96 -4.54 3.07 -13.72
N PHE A 97 -4.06 3.58 -14.86
CA PHE A 97 -4.88 4.30 -15.83
C PHE A 97 -5.67 3.36 -16.74
N LYS A 98 -5.22 2.12 -16.91
CA LYS A 98 -5.93 1.09 -17.71
C LYS A 98 -7.04 0.43 -16.90
N ASP A 99 -6.83 0.29 -15.59
CA ASP A 99 -7.79 -0.30 -14.68
C ASP A 99 -7.72 0.32 -13.29
N HIS A 100 -8.73 1.11 -12.95
CA HIS A 100 -8.78 1.80 -11.66
C HIS A 100 -8.87 0.84 -10.47
N ASN A 101 -9.28 -0.42 -10.68
CA ASN A 101 -9.30 -1.40 -9.59
C ASN A 101 -7.88 -1.74 -9.11
N VAL A 102 -6.85 -1.45 -9.90
CA VAL A 102 -5.45 -1.63 -9.49
C VAL A 102 -5.07 -0.68 -8.35
N LEU A 103 -5.71 0.49 -8.23
CA LEU A 103 -5.48 1.43 -7.13
C LEU A 103 -5.86 0.87 -5.75
N TRP A 104 -6.63 -0.22 -5.69
CA TRP A 104 -6.87 -0.92 -4.44
C TRP A 104 -5.59 -1.50 -3.84
N LEU A 105 -4.60 -1.88 -4.66
CA LEU A 105 -3.32 -2.37 -4.15
C LEU A 105 -2.59 -1.31 -3.30
N PRO A 106 -2.21 -0.13 -3.84
CA PRO A 106 -1.55 0.90 -3.04
C PRO A 106 -2.43 1.38 -1.88
N HIS A 107 -3.74 1.58 -2.10
CA HIS A 107 -4.69 1.96 -1.05
C HIS A 107 -4.66 1.01 0.15
N THR A 108 -4.80 -0.29 -0.10
CA THR A 108 -4.84 -1.29 0.97
C THR A 108 -3.49 -1.43 1.68
N LEU A 109 -2.37 -1.23 0.98
CA LEU A 109 -1.04 -1.20 1.61
C LEU A 109 -0.86 0.01 2.52
N TYR A 110 -1.35 1.19 2.13
CA TYR A 110 -1.37 2.36 3.01
C TYR A 110 -2.18 2.08 4.29
N ASP A 111 -3.36 1.47 4.16
CA ASP A 111 -4.21 1.10 5.31
C ASP A 111 -3.47 0.16 6.28
N ILE A 112 -2.87 -0.92 5.75
CA ILE A 112 -2.05 -1.86 6.53
C ILE A 112 -0.91 -1.10 7.24
N ILE A 113 -0.13 -0.30 6.51
CA ILE A 113 1.02 0.42 7.06
C ILE A 113 0.61 1.41 8.14
N PHE A 114 -0.49 2.14 7.92
CA PHE A 114 -0.99 3.12 8.87
C PHE A 114 -1.35 2.47 10.20
N HIS A 115 -2.14 1.39 10.18
CA HIS A 115 -2.66 0.76 11.38
C HIS A 115 -1.69 -0.21 12.08
N GLN A 116 -0.76 -0.81 11.35
CA GLN A 116 -0.11 -2.05 11.82
C GLN A 116 1.42 -2.06 11.73
N ILE A 117 2.05 -1.09 11.05
CA ILE A 117 3.50 -1.16 10.77
C ILE A 117 4.28 -0.08 11.52
N GLY A 118 5.18 -0.56 12.39
CA GLY A 118 6.31 0.19 12.93
C GLY A 118 7.57 -0.09 12.12
N PHE A 119 7.98 0.83 11.25
CA PHE A 119 9.09 0.60 10.32
C PHE A 119 10.45 0.27 10.97
N ASP A 120 10.62 0.56 12.27
CA ASP A 120 11.83 0.19 13.02
C ASP A 120 11.94 -1.34 13.27
N GLU A 121 10.84 -2.08 13.09
CA GLU A 121 10.77 -3.54 13.24
C GLU A 121 10.91 -4.28 11.90
N TYR A 122 10.97 -3.55 10.78
CA TYR A 122 10.95 -4.09 9.43
C TYR A 122 12.27 -3.79 8.69
N PRO A 123 12.60 -4.55 7.63
CA PRO A 123 13.73 -4.23 6.78
C PRO A 123 13.67 -2.79 6.25
N PRO A 124 14.81 -2.06 6.16
CA PRO A 124 14.82 -0.67 5.70
C PRO A 124 14.20 -0.47 4.32
N SER A 125 14.30 -1.48 3.44
CA SER A 125 13.71 -1.46 2.10
C SER A 125 12.19 -1.28 2.11
N CYS A 126 11.47 -1.76 3.13
CA CYS A 126 10.04 -1.52 3.27
C CYS A 126 9.73 -0.03 3.40
N PHE A 127 10.50 0.71 4.22
CA PHE A 127 10.32 2.15 4.35
C PHE A 127 10.72 2.89 3.06
N GLU A 128 11.82 2.49 2.43
CA GLU A 128 12.26 3.07 1.15
C GLU A 128 11.22 2.91 0.05
N LEU A 129 10.63 1.73 -0.08
CA LEU A 129 9.56 1.46 -1.06
C LEU A 129 8.26 2.19 -0.70
N TYR A 130 7.92 2.28 0.59
CA TYR A 130 6.78 3.07 1.06
C TYR A 130 6.94 4.55 0.69
N PHE A 131 8.12 5.12 0.94
CA PHE A 131 8.45 6.48 0.54
C PHE A 131 8.38 6.69 -0.98
N GLU A 132 8.94 5.78 -1.77
CA GLU A 132 8.86 5.87 -3.23
C GLU A 132 7.40 5.77 -3.72
N LEU A 133 6.58 4.91 -3.10
CA LEU A 133 5.15 4.86 -3.38
C LEU A 133 4.45 6.21 -3.09
N SER A 134 4.77 6.85 -1.96
CA SER A 134 4.23 8.18 -1.63
C SER A 134 4.62 9.24 -2.65
N LYS A 135 5.88 9.23 -3.11
CA LYS A 135 6.30 10.12 -4.20
C LYS A 135 5.51 9.89 -5.48
N ARG A 136 5.22 8.64 -5.86
CA ARG A 136 4.45 8.35 -7.08
C ARG A 136 3.00 8.81 -6.98
N VAL A 137 2.36 8.64 -5.82
CA VAL A 137 1.01 9.14 -5.58
C VAL A 137 0.97 10.67 -5.62
N LEU A 138 1.98 11.33 -5.04
CA LEU A 138 2.10 12.80 -5.00
C LEU A 138 2.65 13.42 -6.28
N ASP A 139 3.01 12.63 -7.29
CA ASP A 139 3.58 13.15 -8.53
C ASP A 139 2.53 14.00 -9.27
N PRO A 140 2.81 15.28 -9.59
CA PRO A 140 1.85 16.17 -10.25
C PRO A 140 1.25 15.63 -11.55
N TYR A 141 1.97 14.75 -12.26
CA TYR A 141 1.43 14.03 -13.41
C TYR A 141 0.28 13.11 -13.00
N PHE A 142 0.46 12.25 -11.99
CA PHE A 142 -0.58 11.35 -11.50
C PHE A 142 -1.74 12.08 -10.86
N MET A 143 -1.44 13.07 -10.02
CA MET A 143 -2.44 13.86 -9.31
C MET A 143 -3.50 14.45 -10.26
N ARG A 144 -3.07 15.11 -11.34
CA ARG A 144 -3.95 15.71 -12.36
C ARG A 144 -4.91 14.73 -13.03
N HIS A 145 -4.54 13.45 -13.13
CA HIS A 145 -5.41 12.43 -13.72
C HIS A 145 -6.56 12.02 -12.80
N TYR A 146 -6.39 12.14 -11.48
CA TYR A 146 -7.39 11.73 -10.48
C TYR A 146 -8.08 12.91 -9.78
N GLU A 147 -7.58 14.14 -9.91
CA GLU A 147 -8.25 15.39 -9.50
C GLU A 147 -9.67 15.52 -10.06
N SER A 148 -9.90 15.02 -11.27
CA SER A 148 -11.17 15.20 -11.98
C SER A 148 -12.24 14.14 -11.69
N GLY A 149 -11.94 13.14 -10.86
CA GLY A 149 -12.84 12.02 -10.58
C GLY A 149 -13.05 11.78 -9.08
N ASN A 150 -14.28 11.43 -8.68
CA ASN A 150 -14.60 10.94 -7.33
C ASN A 150 -13.98 9.56 -7.04
N ASN A 151 -12.68 9.38 -7.28
CA ASN A 151 -11.99 8.12 -7.08
C ASN A 151 -11.65 7.94 -5.59
N TRP A 152 -12.53 7.23 -4.91
CA TRP A 152 -12.43 6.97 -3.47
C TRP A 152 -11.08 6.36 -3.07
N SER A 153 -10.57 5.36 -3.82
CA SER A 153 -9.31 4.68 -3.49
C SER A 153 -8.10 5.61 -3.56
N TYR A 154 -8.06 6.49 -4.57
CA TYR A 154 -6.99 7.48 -4.68
C TYR A 154 -7.05 8.52 -3.55
N ASN A 155 -8.26 9.03 -3.25
CA ASN A 155 -8.46 9.97 -2.15
C ASN A 155 -8.05 9.37 -0.78
N GLN A 156 -8.29 8.07 -0.58
CA GLN A 156 -7.82 7.37 0.61
C GLN A 156 -6.28 7.27 0.66
N CYS A 157 -5.60 7.05 -0.48
CA CYS A 157 -4.13 7.12 -0.50
C CYS A 157 -3.62 8.48 -0.05
N LEU A 158 -4.21 9.59 -0.54
CA LEU A 158 -3.85 10.93 -0.10
C LEU A 158 -4.10 11.13 1.40
N TYR A 159 -5.25 10.67 1.90
CA TYR A 159 -5.56 10.70 3.34
C TYR A 159 -4.49 9.98 4.19
N PHE A 160 -4.05 8.78 3.78
CA PHE A 160 -3.03 8.06 4.54
C PHE A 160 -1.65 8.75 4.48
N ILE A 161 -1.29 9.37 3.36
CA ILE A 161 -0.07 10.16 3.25
C ILE A 161 -0.14 11.36 4.19
N ASP A 162 -1.28 12.07 4.21
CA ASP A 162 -1.50 13.23 5.07
C ASP A 162 -1.27 12.87 6.54
N MET A 163 -1.84 11.74 6.98
CA MET A 163 -1.72 11.22 8.34
C MET A 163 -0.35 10.60 8.68
N ALA A 164 0.58 10.48 7.72
CA ALA A 164 1.88 9.84 7.90
C ALA A 164 3.03 10.83 8.17
N ASP A 165 2.74 12.12 8.34
CA ASP A 165 3.72 13.20 8.54
C ASP A 165 4.78 12.84 9.61
N HIS A 166 4.36 12.37 10.78
CA HIS A 166 5.21 12.00 11.91
C HIS A 166 6.07 10.76 11.61
N LYS A 167 5.60 9.83 10.76
CA LYS A 167 6.39 8.67 10.32
C LYS A 167 7.55 9.13 9.45
N PHE A 168 7.33 10.12 8.58
CA PHE A 168 8.38 10.71 7.75
C PHE A 168 9.28 11.67 8.54
N ALA A 169 8.74 12.43 9.50
CA ALA A 169 9.49 13.39 10.31
C ALA A 169 10.62 12.74 11.13
N LYS A 170 10.48 11.47 11.52
CA LYS A 170 11.56 10.67 12.13
C LYS A 170 12.79 10.50 11.22
N LYS A 171 12.65 10.74 9.92
CA LYS A 171 13.70 10.65 8.90
C LYS A 171 13.66 11.92 8.02
N PRO A 172 14.18 13.06 8.51
CA PRO A 172 13.96 14.38 7.92
C PRO A 172 14.29 14.49 6.42
N GLU A 173 15.30 13.77 5.95
CA GLU A 173 15.70 13.74 4.54
C GLU A 173 14.62 13.19 3.61
N TYR A 174 13.75 12.30 4.10
CA TYR A 174 12.59 11.80 3.36
C TYR A 174 11.42 12.77 3.48
N PHE A 175 11.18 13.31 4.67
CA PHE A 175 10.15 14.32 4.90
C PHE A 175 10.30 15.52 3.94
N PHE A 176 11.50 16.11 3.86
CA PHE A 176 11.73 17.27 3.00
C PHE A 176 11.47 16.99 1.52
N LYS A 177 11.80 15.79 1.04
CA LYS A 177 11.50 15.40 -0.35
C LYS A 177 10.00 15.28 -0.63
N LEU A 178 9.20 14.81 0.33
CA LEU A 178 7.74 14.81 0.17
C LEU A 178 7.16 16.21 0.31
N TRP A 179 7.69 17.01 1.23
CA TRP A 179 7.29 18.41 1.41
C TRP A 179 7.47 19.22 0.12
N GLU A 180 8.55 19.02 -0.63
CA GLU A 180 8.76 19.67 -1.94
C GLU A 180 7.63 19.36 -2.95
N LEU A 181 7.00 18.18 -2.86
CA LEU A 181 5.86 17.81 -3.69
C LEU A 181 4.54 18.39 -3.16
N ILE A 182 4.36 18.41 -1.84
CA ILE A 182 3.12 18.82 -1.16
C ILE A 182 2.99 20.35 -1.09
N GLU A 183 4.07 21.07 -0.77
CA GLU A 183 4.04 22.51 -0.52
C GLU A 183 3.41 23.34 -1.66
N PRO A 184 3.73 23.09 -2.95
CA PRO A 184 3.08 23.81 -4.05
C PRO A 184 1.57 23.54 -4.11
N GLN A 185 1.11 22.37 -3.69
CA GLN A 185 -0.30 22.00 -3.70
C GLN A 185 -1.06 22.78 -2.62
N ILE A 186 -0.51 22.81 -1.40
CA ILE A 186 -1.05 23.59 -0.28
C ILE A 186 -1.11 25.09 -0.63
N LYS A 187 -0.01 25.66 -1.16
CA LYS A 187 0.08 27.10 -1.46
C LYS A 187 -0.85 27.56 -2.58
N ASN A 188 -1.08 26.71 -3.58
CA ASN A 188 -1.89 27.07 -4.75
C ASN A 188 -3.40 26.81 -4.55
N GLY A 189 -3.81 26.35 -3.36
CA GLY A 189 -5.21 26.07 -3.07
C GLY A 189 -5.78 24.97 -3.96
N SER A 190 -4.98 23.95 -4.29
CA SER A 190 -5.47 22.77 -5.01
C SER A 190 -6.70 22.19 -4.30
N GLU A 191 -7.66 21.63 -5.05
CA GLU A 191 -8.89 21.04 -4.48
C GLU A 191 -8.63 19.84 -3.55
N PHE A 192 -7.36 19.45 -3.37
CA PHE A 192 -6.94 18.47 -2.37
C PHE A 192 -7.09 19.04 -0.97
N ARG A 193 -7.90 18.35 -0.15
CA ARG A 193 -7.94 18.58 1.29
C ARG A 193 -6.70 17.98 1.93
N TRP A 194 -5.61 18.74 1.93
CA TRP A 194 -4.50 18.54 2.86
C TRP A 194 -4.88 19.20 4.18
N ASP A 195 -4.64 18.52 5.30
CA ASP A 195 -4.78 19.15 6.60
C ASP A 195 -3.69 20.24 6.74
N ASP A 196 -4.14 21.49 6.86
CA ASP A 196 -3.28 22.68 6.85
C ASP A 196 -2.48 22.86 8.15
N GLU A 197 -2.71 22.00 9.15
CA GLU A 197 -2.03 22.03 10.42
C GLU A 197 -0.78 21.14 10.47
N TYR A 198 -0.83 19.88 10.04
CA TYR A 198 0.21 18.89 10.35
C TYR A 198 1.51 19.10 9.56
N TRP A 199 1.48 18.96 8.23
CA TRP A 199 2.69 19.04 7.40
C TRP A 199 3.45 20.37 7.51
N PRO A 200 2.78 21.55 7.45
CA PRO A 200 3.46 22.83 7.62
C PRO A 200 4.06 23.02 9.02
N THR A 201 3.41 22.49 10.07
CA THR A 201 3.93 22.57 11.44
C THR A 201 5.16 21.70 11.60
N THR A 202 5.08 20.43 11.20
CA THR A 202 6.20 19.48 11.21
C THR A 202 7.40 20.03 10.41
N TYR A 203 7.16 20.65 9.24
CA TYR A 203 8.22 21.31 8.47
C TYR A 203 8.90 22.44 9.28
N LYS A 204 8.13 23.33 9.91
CA LYS A 204 8.67 24.43 10.73
C LYS A 204 9.50 23.94 11.91
N GLU A 205 9.05 22.86 12.56
CA GLU A 205 9.78 22.24 13.66
C GLU A 205 11.13 21.70 13.19
N LEU A 206 11.15 20.96 12.07
CA LEU A 206 12.36 20.35 11.51
C LEU A 206 13.41 21.35 11.01
N ILE A 207 13.01 22.52 10.49
CA ILE A 207 13.98 23.56 10.08
C ILE A 207 14.47 24.42 11.24
N SER A 208 13.82 24.34 12.41
CA SER A 208 14.14 25.14 13.60
C SER A 208 14.98 24.36 14.62
N SER A 209 15.10 23.04 14.47
CA SER A 209 15.95 22.12 15.26
C SER A 209 17.37 22.04 14.76
#